data_AF-A0A086KFW3-F1
#
_entry.id   AF-A0A086KFW3-F1
#
_cell.length_a   1.000
_cell.length_b   1.000
_cell.length_c   1.000
_cell.angle_alpha   90.00
_cell.angle_beta   90.00
_cell.angle_gamma   90.00
#
_symmetry.space_group_name_H-M   'P 1'
#
loop_
_entity.id
_entity.type
_entity.pdbx_description
1 polymer ?
#
loop_
_entity_poly.entity_id
_entity_poly.type
_entity_poly.pdbx_seq_one_letter_code
_entity_poly.pdbx_strand_id
1 'polypeptide(L)'
;MSRAIGDTIATQAGVIPDPEVREYEILEGRDEFLLICSDGVWEFISSQEAVDMVSTFGRDNVQKACDAIAREAWKRWIDEEHNVVDDITVLVIYFP
;
A
#
# COMPACT_ATOMS: atom_id res chain seq x y z
N MET A 1 -6.86 11.72 8.26
CA MET A 1 -7.41 11.81 6.89
C MET A 1 -8.39 12.97 6.80
N SER A 2 -8.30 13.85 5.79
CA SER A 2 -9.30 14.91 5.52
C SER A 2 -10.38 14.49 4.51
N ARG A 3 -10.27 13.27 3.98
CA ARG A 3 -11.21 12.67 3.05
C ARG A 3 -11.50 11.24 3.47
N ALA A 4 -12.77 10.84 3.46
CA ALA A 4 -13.22 9.50 3.82
C ALA A 4 -14.64 9.25 3.31
N ILE A 5 -14.98 7.98 3.09
CA ILE A 5 -16.34 7.55 2.75
C ILE A 5 -17.05 7.10 4.02
N GLY A 6 -18.28 7.56 4.23
CA GLY A 6 -19.17 7.02 5.27
C GLY A 6 -18.99 7.56 6.69
N ASP A 7 -17.97 8.38 6.96
CA ASP A 7 -17.77 9.01 8.28
C ASP A 7 -18.73 10.19 8.51
N THR A 8 -19.97 9.86 8.87
CA THR A 8 -21.05 10.85 9.08
C THR A 8 -20.79 11.87 10.18
N ILE A 9 -19.91 11.55 11.14
CA ILE A 9 -19.54 12.47 12.22
C ILE A 9 -18.47 13.44 11.71
N ALA A 10 -17.39 12.93 11.11
CA ALA A 10 -16.30 13.76 10.63
C ALA A 10 -16.69 14.64 9.43
N THR A 11 -17.69 14.25 8.64
CA THR A 11 -18.26 15.12 7.60
C THR A 11 -18.76 16.45 8.15
N GLN A 12 -19.29 16.48 9.38
CA GLN A 12 -19.71 17.72 10.03
C GLN A 12 -18.54 18.65 10.36
N ALA A 13 -17.33 18.09 10.49
CA ALA A 13 -16.08 18.80 10.69
C ALA A 13 -15.31 19.09 9.39
N GLY A 14 -15.90 18.81 8.21
CA GLY A 14 -15.33 19.12 6.91
C GLY A 14 -14.62 17.97 6.19
N VAL A 15 -14.71 16.73 6.68
CA VAL A 15 -14.22 15.55 5.93
C VAL A 15 -15.13 15.29 4.72
N ILE A 16 -14.54 15.26 3.52
CA ILE A 16 -15.29 15.08 2.27
C ILE A 16 -15.11 13.69 1.65
N PRO A 17 -16.10 13.15 0.93
CA PRO A 17 -15.97 11.86 0.26
C PRO A 17 -15.37 11.97 -1.15
N ASP A 18 -15.16 13.17 -1.67
CA ASP A 18 -14.70 13.39 -3.05
C ASP A 18 -13.27 12.87 -3.27
N PRO A 19 -13.06 11.93 -4.21
CA PRO A 19 -11.74 11.39 -4.47
C PRO A 19 -10.84 12.42 -5.16
N GLU A 20 -9.53 12.21 -5.07
CA GLU A 20 -8.60 12.79 -6.03
C GLU A 20 -8.41 11.80 -7.17
N VAL A 21 -8.64 12.25 -8.40
CA VAL A 21 -8.52 11.41 -9.60
C VAL A 21 -7.27 11.83 -10.35
N ARG A 22 -6.42 10.85 -10.68
CA ARG A 22 -5.24 11.03 -11.52
C ARG A 22 -5.20 9.95 -12.58
N GLU A 23 -4.73 10.32 -13.75
CA GLU A 23 -4.57 9.42 -14.89
C GLU A 23 -3.09 9.33 -15.25
N TYR A 24 -2.63 8.11 -15.53
CA TYR A 24 -1.25 7.82 -15.88
C TYR A 24 -1.24 6.90 -17.10
N GLU A 25 -0.41 7.23 -18.08
CA GLU A 25 -0.13 6.33 -19.20
C GLU A 25 0.87 5.25 -18.75
N ILE A 26 0.52 3.98 -18.97
CA ILE A 26 1.41 2.85 -18.69
C ILE A 26 2.37 2.72 -19.87
N LEU A 27 3.66 2.94 -19.63
CA LEU A 27 4.69 2.84 -20.66
C LEU A 27 5.30 1.43 -20.68
N GLU A 28 5.04 0.71 -21.77
CA GLU A 28 5.59 -0.63 -22.01
C GLU A 28 7.14 -0.61 -21.96
N GLY A 29 7.72 -1.58 -21.26
CA GLY A 29 9.17 -1.68 -21.06
C GLY A 29 9.76 -0.70 -20.04
N ARG A 30 8.95 0.17 -19.43
CA ARG A 30 9.36 1.02 -18.29
C ARG A 30 8.56 0.70 -17.03
N ASP A 31 7.23 0.70 -17.13
CA ASP A 31 6.36 0.49 -15.98
C ASP A 31 6.11 -1.02 -15.82
N GLU A 32 6.57 -1.61 -14.72
CA GLU A 32 6.53 -3.06 -14.53
C GLU A 32 5.27 -3.53 -13.78
N PHE A 33 4.92 -2.85 -12.70
CA PHE A 33 3.79 -3.21 -11.85
C PHE A 33 3.20 -2.00 -11.12
N LEU A 34 1.95 -2.15 -10.69
CA LEU A 34 1.27 -1.28 -9.75
C LEU A 34 1.24 -1.95 -8.36
N LEU A 35 1.66 -1.20 -7.34
CA LEU A 35 1.60 -1.60 -5.93
C LEU A 35 0.58 -0.73 -5.19
N ILE A 36 -0.41 -1.37 -4.57
CA ILE A 36 -1.44 -0.72 -3.75
C ILE A 36 -1.44 -1.39 -2.38
N CYS A 37 -1.33 -0.61 -1.31
CA CYS A 37 -1.39 -1.12 0.07
C CYS A 37 -2.22 -0.21 0.96
N SER A 38 -2.69 -0.76 2.10
CA SER A 38 -3.19 0.04 3.23
C SER A 38 -2.05 0.81 3.92
N ASP A 39 -2.39 1.80 4.73
CA ASP A 39 -1.47 2.56 5.60
C ASP A 39 -0.72 1.67 6.60
N GLY A 40 -1.31 0.54 7.01
CA GLY A 40 -0.60 -0.50 7.76
C GLY A 40 0.74 -0.95 7.13
N VAL A 41 0.96 -0.75 5.82
CA VAL A 41 2.28 -0.90 5.18
C VAL A 41 3.08 0.40 5.21
N TRP A 42 2.45 1.50 4.79
CA TRP A 42 3.13 2.76 4.51
C TRP A 42 3.60 3.52 5.76
N GLU A 43 3.10 3.16 6.95
CA GLU A 43 3.55 3.74 8.22
C GLU A 43 5.05 3.53 8.44
N PHE A 44 5.58 2.35 8.10
CA PHE A 44 6.97 1.97 8.39
C PHE A 44 7.79 1.52 7.19
N ILE A 45 7.18 1.41 6.00
CA ILE A 45 7.87 1.01 4.77
C ILE A 45 7.70 2.11 3.73
N SER A 46 8.83 2.61 3.23
CA SER A 46 8.80 3.63 2.17
C SER A 46 8.37 3.03 0.82
N SER A 47 7.82 3.86 -0.07
CA SER A 47 7.39 3.41 -1.39
C SER A 47 8.52 2.75 -2.20
N GLN A 48 9.73 3.32 -2.16
CA GLN A 48 10.87 2.75 -2.88
C GLN A 48 11.30 1.40 -2.29
N GLU A 49 11.34 1.30 -0.95
CA GLU A 49 11.68 0.04 -0.29
C GLU A 49 10.67 -1.07 -0.63
N ALA A 50 9.38 -0.76 -0.62
CA ALA A 50 8.37 -1.73 -1.00
C ALA A 50 8.53 -2.19 -2.46
N VAL A 51 8.84 -1.28 -3.38
CA VAL A 51 9.16 -1.59 -4.79
C VAL A 51 10.39 -2.50 -4.90
N ASP A 52 11.46 -2.20 -4.15
CA ASP A 52 12.68 -2.99 -4.13
C ASP A 52 12.40 -4.41 -3.62
N MET A 53 11.55 -4.54 -2.59
CA MET A 53 11.12 -5.85 -2.09
C MET A 53 10.37 -6.65 -3.16
N VAL A 54 9.39 -6.07 -3.86
CA VAL A 54 8.67 -6.77 -4.95
C VAL A 54 9.63 -7.26 -6.03
N SER A 55 10.58 -6.41 -6.41
CA SER A 55 11.55 -6.66 -7.49
C SER A 55 12.44 -7.89 -7.24
N THR A 56 12.56 -8.37 -5.99
CA THR A 56 13.37 -9.56 -5.66
C THR A 56 12.70 -10.90 -6.02
N PHE A 57 11.37 -10.94 -6.23
CA PHE A 57 10.63 -12.19 -6.41
C PHE A 57 10.30 -12.51 -7.88
N GLY A 58 10.22 -11.48 -8.72
CA GLY A 58 9.79 -11.59 -10.13
C GLY A 58 8.30 -11.90 -10.31
N ARG A 59 7.81 -11.73 -11.55
CA ARG A 59 6.38 -11.80 -11.92
C ARG A 59 5.68 -13.08 -11.48
N ASP A 60 6.35 -14.23 -11.61
CA ASP A 60 5.77 -15.55 -11.31
C ASP A 60 5.62 -15.83 -9.80
N ASN A 61 6.17 -14.98 -8.93
CA ASN A 61 6.12 -15.15 -7.47
C ASN A 61 5.41 -13.98 -6.77
N VAL A 62 4.47 -13.31 -7.45
CA VAL A 62 3.77 -12.13 -6.94
C VAL A 62 3.16 -12.32 -5.55
N GLN A 63 2.56 -13.48 -5.26
CA GLN A 63 2.01 -13.75 -3.92
C GLN A 63 3.09 -13.76 -2.84
N LYS A 64 4.30 -14.28 -3.14
CA LYS A 64 5.41 -14.28 -2.18
C LYS A 64 5.93 -12.86 -1.94
N ALA A 65 5.91 -12.00 -2.96
CA ALA A 65 6.24 -10.58 -2.81
C ALA A 65 5.25 -9.88 -1.87
N CYS A 66 3.95 -10.07 -2.09
CA CYS A 66 2.91 -9.52 -1.21
C CYS A 66 3.08 -10.00 0.23
N ASP A 67 3.28 -11.31 0.41
CA ASP A 67 3.52 -11.90 1.74
C ASP A 67 4.77 -11.33 2.41
N ALA A 68 5.84 -11.08 1.66
CA ALA A 68 7.07 -10.54 2.19
C ALA A 68 6.89 -9.10 2.69
N ILE A 69 6.19 -8.25 1.93
CA ILE A 69 5.85 -6.89 2.35
C ILE A 69 4.96 -6.93 3.60
N ALA A 70 3.92 -7.76 3.61
CA ALA A 70 3.01 -7.85 4.73
C ALA A 70 3.70 -8.31 6.02
N ARG A 71 4.61 -9.29 5.93
CA ARG A 71 5.39 -9.76 7.07
C ARG A 71 6.37 -8.71 7.58
N GLU A 72 7.03 -7.98 6.68
CA GLU A 72 7.95 -6.91 7.08
C GLU A 72 7.20 -5.75 7.74
N ALA A 73 6.04 -5.36 7.21
CA ALA A 73 5.19 -4.33 7.81
C ALA A 73 4.75 -4.75 9.22
N TRP A 74 4.23 -5.98 9.37
CA TRP A 74 3.83 -6.52 10.67
C TRP A 74 4.99 -6.52 11.67
N LYS A 75 6.19 -6.90 11.24
CA LYS A 75 7.37 -6.90 12.09
C LYS A 75 7.71 -5.49 12.56
N ARG A 76 7.69 -4.48 11.69
CA ARG A 76 7.98 -3.09 12.07
C ARG A 76 6.93 -2.52 13.01
N TRP A 77 5.66 -2.85 12.82
CA TRP A 77 4.62 -2.51 13.80
C TRP A 77 4.93 -3.07 15.19
N ILE A 78 5.36 -4.34 15.28
CA ILE A 78 5.76 -4.94 16.55
C ILE A 78 7.03 -4.27 17.13
N ASP A 79 8.01 -3.95 16.30
CA ASP A 79 9.27 -3.34 16.75
C ASP A 79 9.05 -1.89 17.26
N GLU A 80 8.16 -1.11 16.63
CA GLU A 80 7.90 0.30 16.97
C GLU A 80 6.77 0.44 18.02
N GLU A 81 5.63 -0.23 17.83
CA GLU A 81 4.39 -0.05 18.62
C GLU A 81 4.08 -1.23 19.56
N HIS A 82 4.96 -2.24 19.61
CA HIS A 82 4.96 -3.38 20.53
C HIS A 82 3.76 -4.33 20.43
N ASN A 83 2.58 -3.89 20.86
CA ASN A 83 1.39 -4.73 21.08
C ASN A 83 0.21 -4.40 20.16
N VAL A 84 0.37 -3.45 19.25
CA VAL A 84 -0.66 -3.05 18.29
C VAL A 84 -0.10 -3.17 16.88
N VAL A 85 -0.90 -3.77 16.00
CA VAL A 85 -0.62 -3.85 14.57
C VAL A 85 -1.90 -3.48 13.85
N ASP A 86 -1.80 -2.59 12.88
CA ASP A 86 -2.94 -2.23 12.03
C ASP A 86 -3.25 -3.34 10.99
N ASP A 87 -4.38 -3.23 10.30
CA ASP A 87 -4.72 -4.13 9.21
C ASP A 87 -3.79 -3.90 8.01
N ILE A 88 -3.13 -4.97 7.57
CA ILE A 88 -2.14 -4.95 6.49
C ILE A 88 -2.72 -5.62 5.24
N THR A 89 -2.90 -4.84 4.17
CA THR A 89 -3.33 -5.32 2.86
C THR A 89 -2.32 -4.92 1.78
N VAL A 90 -1.94 -5.86 0.92
CA VAL A 90 -0.98 -5.65 -0.18
C VAL A 90 -1.55 -6.22 -1.49
N LEU A 91 -1.52 -5.42 -2.55
CA LEU A 91 -1.90 -5.81 -3.90
C LEU A 91 -0.81 -5.40 -4.90
N VAL A 92 -0.30 -6.38 -5.65
CA VAL A 92 0.65 -6.17 -6.74
C VAL A 92 -0.01 -6.60 -8.05
N ILE A 93 -0.01 -5.73 -9.05
CA ILE A 93 -0.56 -5.98 -10.38
C ILE A 93 0.55 -5.76 -11.40
N TYR A 94 1.03 -6.83 -12.04
CA TYR A 94 1.98 -6.70 -13.15
C TYR A 94 1.26 -6.29 -14.43
N PHE A 95 1.85 -5.32 -15.12
CA PHE A 95 1.37 -4.92 -16.44
C PHE A 95 1.70 -6.01 -17.49
N PRO A 96 0.96 -6.06 -18.62
CA PRO A 96 1.15 -7.05 -19.68
C PRO A 96 2.61 -7.18 -20.11
#